data_AF-A0A1C3RDX6-F1
#
_entry.id   AF-A0A1C3RDX6-F1
#
_cell.length_a   1.000
_cell.length_b   1.000
_cell.length_c   1.000
_cell.angle_alpha   90.00
_cell.angle_beta   90.00
_cell.angle_gamma   90.00
#
_symmetry.space_group_name_H-M   'P 1'
#
loop_
_entity.id
_entity.type
_entity.pdbx_description
1 polymer ?
#
loop_
_entity_poly.entity_id
_entity_poly.type
_entity_poly.pdbx_seq_one_letter_code
_entity_poly.pdbx_strand_id
1 'polypeptide(L)'
;MTDLAKAAKEYVRLHDKLRAEFPDCMKTDDQLQTTLFPCDTSTTEQIWLNFWQKPIRSSAKLKQGEKIVEKNSGRFEGIWKDMTPDNSPYEIIRVDKEKRVGSYSNKKNFIFAGDKAKEYASNPTIAKHRFLAIFNAGICFKKRHDKHGANPFPELVMRDDVAAFIASDGFMKIVRNFSKEFGFLWGPITVCHFLTDCGLSVKPDLHMIRTLKYIGLFPVDKSDNLQSAKKVVDVVRIVTQLCQEVYGEVTPENLRRFDLYLLRISEKFKLKNQLENNTHDI
;
A
#
# COMPACT_ATOMS: atom_id res chain seq x y z
N MET A 1 -19.81 14.55 -16.07
CA MET A 1 -18.96 15.05 -14.98
C MET A 1 -19.46 14.43 -13.70
N THR A 2 -18.57 13.87 -12.90
CA THR A 2 -18.95 13.26 -11.63
C THR A 2 -19.23 14.33 -10.58
N ASP A 3 -20.35 14.22 -9.88
CA ASP A 3 -20.76 15.20 -8.87
C ASP A 3 -20.08 14.88 -7.52
N LEU A 4 -18.97 15.57 -7.24
CA LEU A 4 -18.19 15.41 -6.01
C LEU A 4 -19.02 15.71 -4.75
N ALA A 5 -19.89 16.72 -4.79
CA ALA A 5 -20.73 17.09 -3.66
C ALA A 5 -21.78 16.01 -3.36
N LYS A 6 -22.37 15.41 -4.40
CA LYS A 6 -23.26 14.25 -4.24
C LYS A 6 -22.51 13.06 -3.64
N ALA A 7 -21.30 12.77 -4.12
CA ALA A 7 -20.48 11.69 -3.56
C ALA A 7 -20.07 11.93 -2.11
N ALA A 8 -19.76 13.18 -1.75
CA ALA A 8 -19.45 13.58 -0.37
C ALA A 8 -20.65 13.35 0.56
N LYS A 9 -21.86 13.75 0.15
CA LYS A 9 -23.09 13.47 0.90
C LYS A 9 -23.31 11.97 1.11
N GLU A 10 -23.09 11.18 0.06
CA GLU A 10 -23.24 9.72 0.15
C GLU A 10 -22.17 9.07 1.03
N TYR A 11 -20.92 9.55 0.97
CA TYR A 11 -19.86 9.14 1.88
C TYR A 11 -20.24 9.42 3.34
N VAL A 12 -20.70 10.63 3.66
CA VAL A 12 -21.11 11.01 5.02
C VAL A 12 -22.24 10.10 5.51
N ARG A 13 -23.25 9.85 4.68
CA ARG A 13 -24.35 8.93 5.00
C ARG A 13 -23.85 7.52 5.35
N LEU A 14 -22.93 6.97 4.54
CA LEU A 14 -22.34 5.65 4.77
C LEU A 14 -21.44 5.62 6.00
N HIS A 15 -20.68 6.67 6.24
CA HIS A 15 -19.83 6.83 7.42
C HIS A 15 -20.66 6.89 8.70
N ASP A 16 -21.75 7.65 8.72
CA ASP A 16 -22.65 7.73 9.88
C ASP A 16 -23.34 6.40 10.15
N LYS A 17 -23.75 5.70 9.08
CA LYS A 17 -24.26 4.33 9.17
C LYS A 17 -23.20 3.37 9.73
N LEU A 18 -21.96 3.48 9.28
CA LEU A 18 -20.84 2.64 9.76
C LEU A 18 -20.61 2.87 11.26
N ARG A 19 -20.64 4.14 11.70
CA ARG A 19 -20.53 4.51 13.11
C ARG A 19 -21.66 3.96 13.97
N ALA A 20 -22.90 3.98 13.47
CA ALA A 20 -24.06 3.48 14.19
C ALA A 20 -24.07 1.95 14.28
N GLU A 21 -23.77 1.24 13.19
CA GLU A 21 -23.90 -0.22 13.12
C GLU A 21 -22.63 -0.98 13.55
N PHE A 22 -21.45 -0.35 13.46
CA PHE A 22 -20.16 -0.99 13.73
C PHE A 22 -19.20 -0.09 14.56
N PRO A 23 -19.60 0.37 15.75
CA PRO A 23 -18.80 1.32 16.54
C PRO A 23 -17.40 0.80 16.92
N ASP A 24 -17.25 -0.51 17.15
CA ASP A 24 -15.96 -1.11 17.54
C ASP A 24 -14.88 -1.01 16.45
N CYS A 25 -15.26 -1.09 15.16
CA CYS A 25 -14.27 -0.93 14.10
C CYS A 25 -13.85 0.53 13.95
N MET A 26 -14.77 1.48 14.16
CA MET A 26 -14.46 2.91 14.16
C MET A 26 -13.47 3.26 15.26
N LYS A 27 -13.70 2.78 16.48
CA LYS A 27 -12.79 3.02 17.62
C LYS A 27 -11.37 2.53 17.34
N THR A 28 -11.25 1.36 16.71
CA THR A 28 -9.94 0.80 16.35
C THR A 28 -9.27 1.64 15.26
N ASP A 29 -10.02 2.03 14.23
CA ASP A 29 -9.49 2.81 13.11
C ASP A 29 -9.13 4.25 13.52
N ASP A 30 -9.87 4.86 14.46
CA ASP A 30 -9.55 6.16 15.05
C ASP A 30 -8.23 6.15 15.83
N GLN A 31 -7.83 5.01 16.39
CA GLN A 31 -6.50 4.85 17.00
C GLN A 31 -5.40 4.67 15.93
N LEU A 32 -5.72 4.02 14.81
CA LEU A 32 -4.78 3.76 13.71
C LEU A 32 -4.56 4.96 12.79
N GLN A 33 -5.47 5.95 12.80
CA GLN A 33 -5.28 7.15 11.99
C GLN A 33 -4.12 8.02 12.49
N THR A 34 -3.82 7.96 13.80
CA THR A 34 -2.72 8.69 14.42
C THR A 34 -1.41 7.92 14.40
N THR A 35 -1.42 6.64 13.99
CA THR A 35 -0.19 5.84 13.79
C THR A 35 0.42 6.14 12.43
N LEU A 36 0.70 7.42 12.19
CA LEU A 36 1.46 7.86 11.03
C LEU A 36 2.94 7.69 11.29
N PHE A 37 3.65 7.42 10.22
CA PHE A 37 5.08 7.27 10.22
C PHE A 37 5.70 8.57 9.69
N PRO A 38 6.37 9.38 10.51
CA PRO A 38 6.93 10.65 10.07
C PRO A 38 8.20 10.39 9.26
N CYS A 39 8.06 10.34 7.93
CA CYS A 39 9.14 10.01 6.98
C CYS A 39 10.30 11.03 6.98
N ASP A 40 10.09 12.23 7.54
CA ASP A 40 11.07 13.30 7.71
C ASP A 40 12.04 13.09 8.88
N THR A 41 11.55 12.55 9.99
CA THR A 41 12.27 12.41 11.27
C THR A 41 12.69 10.98 11.56
N SER A 42 12.17 10.02 10.80
CA SER A 42 12.48 8.62 11.03
C SER A 42 13.75 8.16 10.34
N THR A 43 14.48 7.29 11.02
CA THR A 43 15.67 6.62 10.49
C THR A 43 15.32 5.54 9.46
N THR A 44 16.29 5.16 8.64
CA THR A 44 16.17 4.02 7.71
C THR A 44 15.67 2.75 8.39
N GLU A 45 16.13 2.44 9.60
CA GLU A 45 15.70 1.25 10.36
C GLU A 45 14.22 1.34 10.74
N GLN A 46 13.78 2.48 11.28
CA GLN A 46 12.38 2.68 11.67
C GLN A 46 11.43 2.55 10.47
N ILE A 47 11.83 3.08 9.31
CA ILE A 47 11.04 2.93 8.08
C ILE A 47 11.02 1.45 7.67
N TRP A 48 12.19 0.82 7.66
CA TRP A 48 12.36 -0.55 7.20
C TRP A 48 11.48 -1.52 7.98
N LEU A 49 11.46 -1.43 9.31
CA LEU A 49 10.66 -2.30 10.19
C LEU A 49 9.15 -2.23 9.91
N ASN A 50 8.66 -1.12 9.36
CA ASN A 50 7.28 -0.97 8.92
C ASN A 50 7.06 -1.40 7.46
N PHE A 51 8.11 -1.39 6.65
CA PHE A 51 8.07 -1.59 5.21
C PHE A 51 8.14 -3.06 4.78
N TRP A 52 9.05 -3.85 5.35
CA TRP A 52 9.30 -5.23 4.92
C TRP A 52 8.08 -6.15 5.08
N GLN A 53 7.17 -5.83 5.99
CA GLN A 53 5.93 -6.57 6.21
C GLN A 53 4.88 -6.39 5.11
N LYS A 54 4.98 -5.36 4.25
CA LYS A 54 3.95 -5.03 3.24
C LYS A 54 3.74 -6.13 2.21
N PRO A 55 4.79 -6.72 1.58
CA PRO A 55 4.62 -7.84 0.67
C PRO A 55 3.98 -9.08 1.31
N ILE A 56 4.07 -9.23 2.63
CA ILE A 56 3.45 -10.35 3.36
C ILE A 56 1.94 -10.12 3.53
N ARG A 57 1.55 -8.88 3.83
CA ARG A 57 0.15 -8.49 4.08
C ARG A 57 -0.69 -8.30 2.81
N SER A 58 -0.08 -8.02 1.66
CA SER A 58 -0.79 -7.66 0.41
C SER A 58 -1.70 -8.75 -0.21
N SER A 59 -1.62 -10.00 0.25
CA SER A 59 -2.40 -11.11 -0.34
C SER A 59 -2.65 -12.29 0.61
N ALA A 60 -2.29 -12.16 1.89
CA ALA A 60 -2.71 -13.12 2.90
C ALA A 60 -4.06 -12.69 3.47
N LYS A 61 -4.89 -13.63 3.93
CA LYS A 61 -5.95 -13.27 4.87
C LYS A 61 -5.29 -12.50 6.02
N LEU A 62 -5.85 -11.36 6.44
CA LEU A 62 -5.21 -10.43 7.39
C LEU A 62 -4.55 -11.16 8.57
N LYS A 63 -5.31 -12.02 9.25
CA LYS A 63 -4.84 -12.86 10.38
C LYS A 63 -3.64 -13.76 10.05
N GLN A 64 -3.59 -14.32 8.84
CA GLN A 64 -2.46 -15.15 8.40
C GLN A 64 -1.23 -14.27 8.12
N GLY A 65 -1.42 -13.11 7.49
CA GLY A 65 -0.34 -12.15 7.26
C GLY A 65 0.28 -11.67 8.57
N GLU A 66 -0.55 -11.34 9.56
CA GLU A 66 -0.12 -10.96 10.91
C GLU A 66 0.71 -12.06 11.59
N LYS A 67 0.23 -13.30 11.61
CA LYS A 67 0.98 -14.44 12.16
C LYS A 67 2.34 -14.65 11.47
N ILE A 68 2.42 -14.45 10.16
CA ILE A 68 3.69 -14.55 9.43
C ILE A 68 4.62 -13.41 9.83
N VAL A 69 4.11 -12.17 9.94
CA VAL A 69 4.91 -11.02 10.38
C VAL A 69 5.44 -11.25 11.79
N GLU A 70 4.58 -11.64 12.73
CA GLU A 70 4.95 -11.94 14.12
C GLU A 70 6.04 -13.03 14.21
N LYS A 71 5.87 -14.15 13.49
CA LYS A 71 6.86 -15.25 13.44
C LYS A 71 8.22 -14.82 12.87
N ASN A 72 8.26 -13.74 12.10
CA ASN A 72 9.50 -13.20 11.52
C ASN A 72 9.91 -11.87 12.15
N SER A 73 9.24 -11.42 13.21
CA SER A 73 9.68 -10.26 13.99
C SER A 73 11.11 -10.50 14.52
N GLY A 74 11.92 -9.46 14.58
CA GLY A 74 13.36 -9.55 14.92
C GLY A 74 14.25 -10.07 13.79
N ARG A 75 13.78 -11.00 12.93
CA ARG A 75 14.60 -11.57 11.85
C ARG A 75 14.96 -10.58 10.74
N PHE A 76 14.18 -9.52 10.61
CA PHE A 76 14.37 -8.48 9.60
C PHE A 76 15.04 -7.22 10.17
N GLU A 77 15.37 -7.17 11.47
CA GLU A 77 16.08 -6.02 12.04
C GLU A 77 17.48 -5.86 11.43
N GLY A 78 17.79 -4.67 10.93
CA GLY A 78 19.10 -4.33 10.35
C GLY A 78 19.48 -5.05 9.06
N ILE A 79 18.71 -6.05 8.59
CA ILE A 79 19.17 -6.92 7.50
C ILE A 79 19.33 -6.19 6.16
N TRP A 80 18.63 -5.08 5.96
CA TRP A 80 18.75 -4.26 4.75
C TRP A 80 20.19 -3.77 4.54
N LYS A 81 20.98 -3.60 5.60
CA LYS A 81 22.39 -3.15 5.53
C LYS A 81 23.29 -4.11 4.75
N ASP A 82 22.95 -5.40 4.80
CA ASP A 82 23.67 -6.49 4.15
C ASP A 82 23.12 -6.82 2.75
N MET A 83 21.99 -6.22 2.35
CA MET A 83 21.34 -6.54 1.07
C MET A 83 21.97 -5.78 -0.09
N THR A 84 22.72 -6.50 -0.92
CA THR A 84 23.34 -6.00 -2.15
C THR A 84 22.71 -6.63 -3.39
N PRO A 85 22.80 -5.99 -4.58
CA PRO A 85 22.33 -6.60 -5.82
C PRO A 85 23.01 -7.94 -6.13
N ASP A 86 24.31 -8.02 -5.88
CA ASP A 86 25.16 -9.18 -6.19
C ASP A 86 25.78 -9.72 -4.90
N ASN A 87 25.90 -11.06 -4.81
CA ASN A 87 26.55 -11.77 -3.69
C ASN A 87 25.97 -11.45 -2.30
N SER A 88 24.69 -11.08 -2.23
CA SER A 88 24.03 -10.84 -0.95
C SER A 88 23.85 -12.15 -0.18
N PRO A 89 24.08 -12.16 1.15
CA PRO A 89 23.75 -13.33 1.97
C PRO A 89 22.25 -13.66 1.94
N TYR A 90 21.39 -12.69 1.58
CA TYR A 90 19.94 -12.85 1.45
C TYR A 90 19.48 -12.97 -0.01
N GLU A 91 20.38 -13.25 -0.95
CA GLU A 91 20.06 -13.26 -2.38
C GLU A 91 18.98 -14.30 -2.72
N ILE A 92 18.00 -13.85 -3.51
CA ILE A 92 16.99 -14.69 -4.14
C ILE A 92 16.87 -14.30 -5.61
N ILE A 93 16.96 -15.29 -6.49
CA ILE A 93 16.98 -15.11 -7.94
C ILE A 93 15.64 -15.56 -8.50
N ARG A 94 15.07 -14.75 -9.40
CA ARG A 94 13.94 -15.15 -10.23
C ARG A 94 14.46 -15.79 -11.52
N VAL A 95 14.16 -17.07 -11.72
CA VAL A 95 14.70 -17.90 -12.83
C VAL A 95 13.71 -18.13 -13.96
N ASP A 96 12.80 -17.19 -14.21
CA ASP A 96 11.67 -17.27 -15.15
C ASP A 96 11.90 -18.20 -16.36
N LYS A 97 11.43 -19.45 -16.28
CA LYS A 97 11.47 -20.37 -17.43
C LYS A 97 10.29 -20.17 -18.38
N GLU A 98 9.20 -19.55 -17.93
CA GLU A 98 7.99 -19.36 -18.75
C GLU A 98 7.26 -18.03 -18.46
N LYS A 99 7.20 -17.15 -19.49
CA LYS A 99 6.46 -15.88 -19.49
C LYS A 99 4.92 -16.06 -19.56
N ARG A 100 4.34 -17.05 -18.87
CA ARG A 100 2.88 -17.21 -18.85
C ARG A 100 2.25 -16.33 -17.77
N VAL A 101 1.25 -15.55 -18.17
CA VAL A 101 0.38 -14.79 -17.26
C VAL A 101 -0.25 -15.77 -16.26
N GLY A 102 0.09 -15.64 -14.97
CA GLY A 102 -0.34 -16.55 -13.90
C GLY A 102 0.79 -17.34 -13.21
N SER A 103 2.01 -17.37 -13.77
CA SER A 103 3.15 -18.13 -13.20
C SER A 103 3.96 -17.38 -12.13
N TYR A 104 3.63 -16.12 -11.85
CA TYR A 104 4.42 -15.21 -10.99
C TYR A 104 4.58 -15.69 -9.53
N SER A 105 3.67 -16.54 -9.04
CA SER A 105 3.72 -17.10 -7.69
C SER A 105 4.32 -18.52 -7.64
N ASN A 106 4.67 -19.11 -8.79
CA ASN A 106 5.20 -20.47 -8.85
C ASN A 106 6.56 -20.54 -8.15
N LYS A 107 6.63 -21.30 -7.05
CA LYS A 107 7.84 -21.45 -6.22
C LYS A 107 9.06 -21.98 -6.99
N LYS A 108 8.84 -22.66 -8.13
CA LYS A 108 9.91 -23.16 -9.01
C LYS A 108 10.63 -22.04 -9.78
N ASN A 109 10.01 -20.88 -9.90
CA ASN A 109 10.59 -19.71 -10.58
C ASN A 109 11.55 -18.91 -9.69
N PHE A 110 11.85 -19.40 -8.48
CA PHE A 110 12.67 -18.66 -7.52
C PHE A 110 13.68 -19.57 -6.81
N ILE A 111 14.93 -19.13 -6.74
CA ILE A 111 16.04 -19.84 -6.12
C ILE A 111 16.64 -18.97 -5.01
N PHE A 112 16.78 -19.51 -3.81
CA PHE A 112 17.56 -18.87 -2.75
C PHE A 112 19.04 -19.15 -3.03
N ALA A 113 19.80 -18.11 -3.33
CA ALA A 113 21.20 -18.20 -3.74
C ALA A 113 22.16 -17.86 -2.60
N GLY A 114 21.82 -16.86 -1.78
CA GLY A 114 22.61 -16.44 -0.62
C GLY A 114 22.50 -17.43 0.55
N ASP A 115 23.56 -17.53 1.36
CA ASP A 115 23.62 -18.55 2.42
C ASP A 115 22.59 -18.32 3.54
N LYS A 116 22.41 -17.07 4.00
CA LYS A 116 21.31 -16.74 4.93
C LYS A 116 19.94 -16.95 4.28
N ALA A 117 19.81 -16.73 2.96
CA ALA A 117 18.58 -17.03 2.23
C ALA A 117 18.26 -18.54 2.18
N LYS A 118 19.28 -19.40 2.08
CA LYS A 118 19.13 -20.86 2.14
C LYS A 118 18.70 -21.32 3.53
N GLU A 119 19.17 -20.68 4.60
CA GLU A 119 18.67 -20.94 5.96
C GLU A 119 17.17 -20.68 6.05
N TYR A 120 16.66 -19.59 5.47
CA TYR A 120 15.21 -19.34 5.36
C TYR A 120 14.48 -20.43 4.57
N ALA A 121 15.12 -21.03 3.57
CA ALA A 121 14.52 -22.09 2.75
C ALA A 121 14.22 -23.37 3.55
N SER A 122 14.94 -23.62 4.65
CA SER A 122 14.76 -24.80 5.50
C SER A 122 13.45 -24.78 6.30
N ASN A 123 12.92 -23.59 6.61
CA ASN A 123 11.64 -23.41 7.31
C ASN A 123 10.89 -22.19 6.76
N PRO A 124 10.37 -22.28 5.52
CA PRO A 124 9.88 -21.11 4.81
C PRO A 124 8.51 -20.69 5.35
N THR A 125 8.49 -19.58 6.07
CA THR A 125 7.27 -18.90 6.54
C THR A 125 6.76 -17.86 5.54
N ILE A 126 7.67 -17.38 4.67
CA ILE A 126 7.40 -16.37 3.65
C ILE A 126 7.50 -17.03 2.27
N ALA A 127 6.52 -16.75 1.39
CA ALA A 127 6.57 -17.23 0.02
C ALA A 127 7.75 -16.60 -0.75
N LYS A 128 8.46 -17.40 -1.55
CA LYS A 128 9.67 -16.97 -2.28
C LYS A 128 9.52 -15.65 -3.04
N HIS A 129 8.45 -15.47 -3.82
CA HIS A 129 8.20 -14.23 -4.56
C HIS A 129 8.07 -13.00 -3.63
N ARG A 130 7.51 -13.16 -2.42
CA ARG A 130 7.42 -12.09 -1.42
C ARG A 130 8.77 -11.83 -0.78
N PHE A 131 9.54 -12.89 -0.52
CA PHE A 131 10.92 -12.73 -0.04
C PHE A 131 11.77 -11.94 -1.05
N LEU A 132 11.61 -12.18 -2.36
CA LEU A 132 12.24 -11.36 -3.40
C LEU A 132 11.81 -9.89 -3.33
N ALA A 133 10.53 -9.62 -3.08
CA ALA A 133 10.06 -8.23 -2.91
C ALA A 133 10.70 -7.56 -1.69
N ILE A 134 10.89 -8.29 -0.59
CA ILE A 134 11.58 -7.79 0.61
C ILE A 134 13.07 -7.58 0.34
N PHE A 135 13.72 -8.52 -0.35
CA PHE A 135 15.12 -8.42 -0.73
C PHE A 135 15.39 -7.19 -1.60
N ASN A 136 14.60 -7.00 -2.66
CA ASN A 136 14.73 -5.81 -3.53
C ASN A 136 14.48 -4.51 -2.76
N ALA A 137 13.52 -4.51 -1.83
CA ALA A 137 13.29 -3.38 -0.94
C ALA A 137 14.53 -3.08 -0.09
N GLY A 138 15.15 -4.08 0.52
CA GLY A 138 16.35 -3.85 1.34
C GLY A 138 17.53 -3.33 0.52
N ILE A 139 17.72 -3.80 -0.72
CA ILE A 139 18.69 -3.22 -1.66
C ILE A 139 18.42 -1.73 -1.88
N CYS A 140 17.16 -1.35 -2.11
CA CYS A 140 16.76 0.04 -2.29
C CYS A 140 17.06 0.88 -1.03
N PHE A 141 16.70 0.37 0.14
CA PHE A 141 16.96 1.03 1.43
C PHE A 141 18.45 1.24 1.67
N LYS A 142 19.28 0.23 1.41
CA LYS A 142 20.74 0.34 1.49
C LYS A 142 21.25 1.44 0.57
N LYS A 143 20.91 1.39 -0.72
CA LYS A 143 21.34 2.40 -1.71
C LYS A 143 20.93 3.81 -1.32
N ARG A 144 19.71 3.98 -0.82
CA ARG A 144 19.20 5.29 -0.38
C ARG A 144 19.86 5.77 0.90
N HIS A 145 20.11 4.87 1.86
CA HIS A 145 20.86 5.18 3.08
C HIS A 145 22.30 5.62 2.75
N ASP A 146 22.99 4.87 1.90
CA ASP A 146 24.36 5.18 1.48
C ASP A 146 24.43 6.57 0.79
N LYS A 147 23.35 6.98 0.12
CA LYS A 147 23.26 8.28 -0.58
C LYS A 147 22.78 9.45 0.29
N HIS A 148 21.82 9.22 1.19
CA HIS A 148 21.10 10.27 1.91
C HIS A 148 21.28 10.21 3.44
N GLY A 149 21.98 9.21 3.95
CA GLY A 149 22.21 9.00 5.37
C GLY A 149 20.98 8.47 6.10
N ALA A 150 20.78 8.93 7.34
CA ALA A 150 19.75 8.42 8.24
C ALA A 150 18.31 8.57 7.69
N ASN A 151 18.04 9.60 6.89
CA ASN A 151 16.77 9.78 6.19
C ASN A 151 16.89 9.34 4.71
N PRO A 152 16.46 8.12 4.34
CA PRO A 152 16.60 7.59 2.99
C PRO A 152 15.57 8.14 1.98
N PHE A 153 14.56 8.90 2.43
CA PHE A 153 13.51 9.44 1.57
C PHE A 153 13.29 10.95 1.81
N PRO A 154 14.30 11.80 1.57
CA PRO A 154 14.19 13.25 1.79
C PRO A 154 13.10 13.91 0.92
N GLU A 155 12.68 13.27 -0.17
CA GLU A 155 11.58 13.75 -1.00
C GLU A 155 10.19 13.58 -0.36
N LEU A 156 10.07 12.79 0.71
CA LEU A 156 8.83 12.52 1.44
C LEU A 156 8.68 13.38 2.71
N VAL A 157 9.49 14.42 2.87
CA VAL A 157 9.31 15.35 3.99
C VAL A 157 7.87 15.86 3.98
N MET A 158 7.21 15.74 5.13
CA MET A 158 5.83 16.19 5.32
C MET A 158 5.74 17.64 4.87
N ARG A 159 4.84 17.90 3.92
CA ARG A 159 4.62 19.24 3.38
C ARG A 159 3.43 19.84 4.08
N ASP A 160 3.51 21.15 4.35
CA ASP A 160 2.42 21.92 4.95
C ASP A 160 1.11 21.82 4.13
N ASP A 161 1.22 21.53 2.82
CA ASP A 161 0.08 21.31 1.93
C ASP A 161 0.15 19.93 1.24
N VAL A 162 -0.49 18.93 1.87
CA VAL A 162 -0.60 17.55 1.36
C VAL A 162 -1.43 17.50 0.08
N ALA A 163 -2.49 18.32 -0.04
CA ALA A 163 -3.35 18.33 -1.22
C ALA A 163 -2.58 18.81 -2.46
N ALA A 164 -1.85 19.93 -2.35
CA ALA A 164 -1.02 20.44 -3.44
C ALA A 164 0.10 19.46 -3.80
N PHE A 165 0.71 18.80 -2.81
CA PHE A 165 1.70 17.76 -3.06
C PHE A 165 1.14 16.63 -3.93
N ILE A 166 -0.01 16.05 -3.56
CA ILE A 166 -0.67 14.96 -4.30
C ILE A 166 -1.15 15.41 -5.69
N ALA A 167 -1.62 16.66 -5.81
CA ALA A 167 -2.03 17.25 -7.08
C ALA A 167 -0.85 17.45 -8.04
N SER A 168 0.36 17.66 -7.53
CA SER A 168 1.54 17.94 -8.34
C SER A 168 1.99 16.77 -9.23
N ASP A 169 2.79 17.08 -10.26
CA ASP A 169 3.52 16.08 -11.04
C ASP A 169 4.66 15.42 -10.24
N GLY A 170 5.09 16.05 -9.14
CA GLY A 170 6.09 15.49 -8.23
C GLY A 170 5.63 14.17 -7.62
N PHE A 171 4.37 14.10 -7.18
CA PHE A 171 3.79 12.88 -6.62
C PHE A 171 3.77 11.72 -7.62
N MET A 172 3.37 11.99 -8.88
CA MET A 172 3.40 11.00 -9.97
C MET A 172 4.82 10.49 -10.24
N LYS A 173 5.83 11.37 -10.20
CA LYS A 173 7.24 10.99 -10.34
C LYS A 173 7.70 10.10 -9.19
N ILE A 174 7.34 10.44 -7.95
CA ILE A 174 7.66 9.62 -6.76
C ILE A 174 7.08 8.21 -6.90
N VAL A 175 5.78 8.08 -7.20
CA VAL A 175 5.14 6.75 -7.34
C VAL A 175 5.83 5.90 -8.41
N ARG A 176 6.19 6.49 -9.56
CA ARG A 176 6.90 5.78 -10.64
C ARG A 176 8.32 5.40 -10.25
N ASN A 177 9.07 6.32 -9.65
CA ASN A 177 10.46 6.08 -9.30
C ASN A 177 10.57 5.03 -8.21
N PHE A 178 9.76 5.12 -7.16
CA PHE A 178 9.73 4.13 -6.09
C PHE A 178 9.34 2.75 -6.62
N SER A 179 8.37 2.68 -7.54
CA SER A 179 7.98 1.39 -8.14
C SER A 179 9.16 0.74 -8.89
N LYS A 180 10.00 1.56 -9.54
CA LYS A 180 11.20 1.08 -10.25
C LYS A 180 12.32 0.69 -9.28
N GLU A 181 12.56 1.52 -8.27
CA GLU A 181 13.65 1.34 -7.31
C GLU A 181 13.43 0.14 -6.39
N PHE A 182 12.21 -0.04 -5.87
CA PHE A 182 11.86 -1.21 -5.06
C PHE A 182 11.67 -2.49 -5.89
N GLY A 183 11.40 -2.35 -7.19
CA GLY A 183 11.40 -3.45 -8.15
C GLY A 183 10.19 -4.39 -8.05
N PHE A 184 10.44 -5.70 -8.26
CA PHE A 184 9.38 -6.69 -8.41
C PHE A 184 8.39 -6.73 -7.22
N LEU A 185 7.08 -6.76 -7.52
CA LEU A 185 5.93 -6.68 -6.59
C LEU A 185 5.73 -5.34 -5.86
N TRP A 186 6.59 -4.36 -6.08
CA TRP A 186 6.39 -2.99 -5.64
C TRP A 186 5.77 -2.14 -6.75
N GLY A 187 4.58 -2.54 -7.20
CA GLY A 187 3.81 -1.75 -8.16
C GLY A 187 3.27 -0.45 -7.55
N PRO A 188 2.64 0.41 -8.37
CA PRO A 188 2.14 1.71 -7.91
C PRO A 188 1.19 1.64 -6.71
N ILE A 189 0.32 0.62 -6.65
CA ILE A 189 -0.58 0.38 -5.51
C ILE A 189 0.24 0.13 -4.23
N THR A 190 1.20 -0.80 -4.28
CA THR A 190 2.04 -1.14 -3.11
C THR A 190 2.89 0.05 -2.67
N VAL A 191 3.36 0.88 -3.60
CA VAL A 191 4.04 2.14 -3.28
C VAL A 191 3.08 3.11 -2.58
N CYS A 192 1.86 3.29 -3.09
CA CYS A 192 0.85 4.10 -2.41
C CYS A 192 0.55 3.55 -1.01
N HIS A 193 0.54 2.23 -0.78
CA HIS A 193 0.37 1.67 0.57
C HIS A 193 1.46 2.11 1.54
N PHE A 194 2.70 2.24 1.08
CA PHE A 194 3.78 2.81 1.88
C PHE A 194 3.55 4.30 2.14
N LEU A 195 3.23 5.06 1.09
CA LEU A 195 2.98 6.50 1.22
C LEU A 195 1.78 6.83 2.11
N THR A 196 0.77 5.96 2.19
CA THR A 196 -0.35 6.10 3.14
C THR A 196 0.11 6.04 4.59
N ASP A 197 1.13 5.24 4.90
CA ASP A 197 1.65 5.22 6.28
C ASP A 197 2.48 6.47 6.58
N CYS A 198 3.10 7.10 5.57
CA CYS A 198 3.64 8.45 5.73
C CYS A 198 2.54 9.53 5.76
N GLY A 199 1.24 9.20 5.62
CA GLY A 199 0.16 10.19 5.53
C GLY A 199 0.15 11.02 4.23
N LEU A 200 0.84 10.54 3.19
CA LEU A 200 1.01 11.23 1.90
C LEU A 200 0.19 10.62 0.76
N SER A 201 -0.66 9.63 1.05
CA SER A 201 -1.48 8.94 0.05
C SER A 201 -2.62 8.16 0.70
N VAL A 202 -3.37 7.43 -0.11
CA VAL A 202 -4.35 6.41 0.29
C VAL A 202 -4.01 5.08 -0.40
N LYS A 203 -4.62 3.97 0.01
CA LYS A 203 -4.42 2.65 -0.58
C LYS A 203 -5.47 2.40 -1.66
N PRO A 204 -5.17 2.59 -2.96
CA PRO A 204 -6.13 2.38 -4.04
C PRO A 204 -6.30 0.89 -4.33
N ASP A 205 -6.81 0.15 -3.34
CA ASP A 205 -7.08 -1.27 -3.41
C ASP A 205 -8.50 -1.56 -3.89
N LEU A 206 -8.82 -2.86 -4.02
CA LEU A 206 -10.14 -3.29 -4.50
C LEU A 206 -11.29 -2.81 -3.60
N HIS A 207 -11.07 -2.68 -2.29
CA HIS A 207 -12.11 -2.27 -1.37
C HIS A 207 -12.43 -0.78 -1.52
N MET A 208 -11.38 0.06 -1.58
CA MET A 208 -11.51 1.48 -1.86
C MET A 208 -12.23 1.70 -3.19
N ILE A 209 -11.82 1.01 -4.25
CA ILE A 209 -12.42 1.17 -5.58
C ILE A 209 -13.91 0.80 -5.57
N ARG A 210 -14.31 -0.24 -4.85
CA ARG A 210 -15.75 -0.57 -4.68
C ARG A 210 -16.51 0.55 -4.00
N THR A 211 -15.95 1.15 -2.94
CA THR A 211 -16.60 2.28 -2.27
C THR A 211 -16.71 3.48 -3.22
N LEU A 212 -15.64 3.81 -3.95
CA LEU A 212 -15.68 4.90 -4.95
C LEU A 212 -16.69 4.65 -6.07
N LYS A 213 -16.83 3.40 -6.54
CA LYS A 213 -17.88 3.01 -7.49
C LYS A 213 -19.27 3.24 -6.92
N TYR A 214 -19.49 2.80 -5.69
CA TYR A 214 -20.78 2.90 -5.02
C TYR A 214 -21.23 4.35 -4.82
N ILE A 215 -20.32 5.23 -4.37
CA ILE A 215 -20.64 6.66 -4.19
C ILE A 215 -20.61 7.46 -5.49
N GLY A 216 -20.41 6.80 -6.64
CA GLY A 216 -20.44 7.39 -7.97
C GLY A 216 -19.15 8.09 -8.42
N LEU A 217 -18.05 8.03 -7.66
CA LEU A 217 -16.75 8.63 -8.02
C LEU A 217 -15.92 7.83 -9.01
N PHE A 218 -16.28 6.57 -9.25
CA PHE A 218 -15.59 5.70 -10.18
C PHE A 218 -16.60 4.92 -11.04
N PRO A 219 -16.40 4.79 -12.36
CA PRO A 219 -17.34 4.06 -13.21
C PRO A 219 -17.43 2.57 -12.83
N VAL A 220 -18.66 2.02 -12.77
CA VAL A 220 -18.92 0.63 -12.35
C VAL A 220 -18.37 -0.38 -13.36
N ASP A 221 -18.48 -0.06 -14.65
CA ASP A 221 -18.08 -0.86 -15.81
C ASP A 221 -16.55 -0.96 -16.02
N LYS A 222 -15.79 -0.02 -15.47
CA LYS A 222 -14.33 -0.06 -15.58
C LYS A 222 -13.77 -1.22 -14.77
N SER A 223 -12.94 -2.03 -15.43
CA SER A 223 -12.17 -3.08 -14.76
C SER A 223 -11.43 -2.50 -13.55
N ASP A 224 -11.41 -3.22 -12.43
CA ASP A 224 -10.64 -2.86 -11.23
C ASP A 224 -9.10 -2.94 -11.46
N ASN A 225 -8.67 -3.13 -12.71
CA ASN A 225 -7.28 -3.25 -13.07
C ASN A 225 -6.55 -1.87 -13.03
N LEU A 226 -6.04 -1.55 -11.85
CA LEU A 226 -5.20 -0.40 -11.56
C LEU A 226 -3.69 -0.71 -11.73
N GLN A 227 -3.30 -1.22 -12.89
CA GLN A 227 -1.90 -1.57 -13.16
C GLN A 227 -0.99 -0.37 -13.46
N SER A 228 -1.53 0.73 -14.00
CA SER A 228 -0.72 1.88 -14.38
C SER A 228 -0.61 2.90 -13.24
N ALA A 229 0.59 3.47 -13.09
CA ALA A 229 0.85 4.49 -12.08
C ALA A 229 -0.07 5.72 -12.26
N LYS A 230 -0.43 6.06 -13.51
CA LYS A 230 -1.37 7.17 -13.78
C LYS A 230 -2.74 6.89 -13.16
N LYS A 231 -3.34 5.72 -13.43
CA LYS A 231 -4.67 5.38 -12.89
C LYS A 231 -4.67 5.35 -11.36
N VAL A 232 -3.61 4.81 -10.76
CA VAL A 232 -3.43 4.81 -9.30
C VAL A 232 -3.37 6.23 -8.74
N VAL A 233 -2.56 7.11 -9.32
CA VAL A 233 -2.47 8.51 -8.89
C VAL A 233 -3.78 9.27 -9.10
N ASP A 234 -4.49 9.01 -10.20
CA ASP A 234 -5.81 9.62 -10.44
C ASP A 234 -6.81 9.24 -9.33
N VAL A 235 -6.81 7.98 -8.87
CA VAL A 235 -7.64 7.53 -7.73
C VAL A 235 -7.25 8.26 -6.44
N VAL A 236 -5.94 8.34 -6.14
CA VAL A 236 -5.47 9.07 -4.94
C VAL A 236 -5.93 10.53 -4.98
N ARG A 237 -5.87 11.18 -6.14
CA ARG A 237 -6.34 12.57 -6.32
C ARG A 237 -7.85 12.70 -6.10
N ILE A 238 -8.66 11.77 -6.63
CA ILE A 238 -10.11 11.75 -6.40
C ILE A 238 -10.43 11.62 -4.90
N VAL A 239 -9.75 10.72 -4.19
CA VAL A 239 -9.96 10.55 -2.74
C VAL A 239 -9.51 11.78 -1.97
N THR A 240 -8.41 12.41 -2.39
CA THR A 240 -7.91 13.66 -1.80
C THR A 240 -8.93 14.80 -1.95
N GLN A 241 -9.53 14.93 -3.13
CA GLN A 241 -10.61 15.90 -3.38
C GLN A 241 -11.85 15.60 -2.53
N LEU A 242 -12.22 14.33 -2.39
CA LEU A 242 -13.34 13.94 -1.52
C LEU A 242 -13.05 14.24 -0.04
N CYS A 243 -11.82 14.01 0.42
CA CYS A 243 -11.38 14.36 1.77
C CYS A 243 -11.50 15.87 2.01
N GLN A 244 -11.01 16.67 1.06
CA GLN A 244 -11.13 18.13 1.09
C GLN A 244 -12.60 18.58 1.15
N GLU A 245 -13.48 17.99 0.34
CA GLU A 245 -14.91 18.33 0.30
C GLU A 245 -15.62 18.00 1.63
N VAL A 246 -15.24 16.89 2.28
CA VAL A 246 -15.91 16.41 3.49
C VAL A 246 -15.37 17.07 4.77
N TYR A 247 -14.06 17.29 4.87
CA TYR A 247 -13.44 17.84 6.08
C TYR A 247 -13.03 19.31 5.97
N GLY A 248 -13.07 19.89 4.77
CA GLY A 248 -12.62 21.27 4.55
C GLY A 248 -11.09 21.44 4.50
N GLU A 249 -10.33 20.38 4.74
CA GLU A 249 -8.87 20.34 4.67
C GLU A 249 -8.35 18.93 4.39
N VAL A 250 -7.14 18.83 3.86
CA VAL A 250 -6.40 17.57 3.69
C VAL A 250 -5.17 17.58 4.58
N THR A 251 -5.31 16.95 5.74
CA THR A 251 -4.19 16.64 6.64
C THR A 251 -3.78 15.17 6.48
N PRO A 252 -2.55 14.79 6.86
CA PRO A 252 -2.13 13.39 6.92
C PRO A 252 -3.11 12.47 7.67
N GLU A 253 -3.61 12.94 8.82
CA GLU A 253 -4.55 12.21 9.68
C GLU A 253 -5.91 12.06 9.01
N ASN A 254 -6.43 13.13 8.40
CA ASN A 254 -7.71 13.09 7.70
C ASN A 254 -7.64 12.18 6.47
N LEU A 255 -6.53 12.19 5.74
CA LEU A 255 -6.33 11.32 4.58
C LEU A 255 -6.22 9.84 5.00
N ARG A 256 -5.51 9.55 6.10
CA ARG A 256 -5.43 8.20 6.68
C ARG A 256 -6.78 7.73 7.23
N ARG A 257 -7.55 8.61 7.86
CA ARG A 257 -8.92 8.35 8.30
C ARG A 257 -9.80 7.94 7.12
N PHE A 258 -9.75 8.71 6.03
CA PHE A 258 -10.46 8.39 4.78
C PHE A 258 -10.07 7.01 4.22
N ASP A 259 -8.78 6.69 4.17
CA ASP A 259 -8.28 5.38 3.73
C ASP A 259 -8.93 4.23 4.52
N LEU A 260 -8.95 4.33 5.85
CA LEU A 260 -9.53 3.32 6.73
C LEU A 260 -11.05 3.20 6.55
N TYR A 261 -11.77 4.32 6.53
CA TYR A 261 -13.24 4.30 6.45
C TYR A 261 -13.76 3.87 5.09
N LEU A 262 -13.11 4.26 3.99
CA LEU A 262 -13.46 3.76 2.66
C LEU A 262 -13.31 2.23 2.58
N LEU A 263 -12.26 1.67 3.19
CA LEU A 263 -12.07 0.23 3.33
C LEU A 263 -13.20 -0.42 4.14
N ARG A 264 -13.53 0.12 5.32
CA ARG A 264 -14.58 -0.43 6.21
C ARG A 264 -15.96 -0.40 5.60
N ILE A 265 -16.32 0.70 4.95
CA ILE A 265 -17.59 0.83 4.21
C ILE A 265 -17.74 -0.33 3.22
N SER A 266 -16.68 -0.61 2.45
CA SER A 266 -16.65 -1.72 1.49
C SER A 266 -16.86 -3.08 2.16
N GLU A 267 -16.11 -3.35 3.24
CA GLU A 267 -16.12 -4.63 3.94
C GLU A 267 -17.45 -4.89 4.66
N LYS A 268 -17.93 -3.92 5.44
CA LYS A 268 -19.09 -4.08 6.34
C LYS A 268 -20.41 -4.08 5.59
N PHE A 269 -20.56 -3.23 4.57
CA PHE A 269 -21.76 -3.19 3.76
C PHE A 269 -21.73 -4.15 2.57
N LYS A 270 -20.66 -4.96 2.43
CA LYS A 270 -20.51 -5.97 1.38
C LYS A 270 -20.75 -5.38 -0.01
N LEU A 271 -20.17 -4.21 -0.28
CA LEU A 271 -20.46 -3.44 -1.51
C LEU A 271 -20.19 -4.20 -2.79
N LYS A 272 -19.31 -5.21 -2.75
CA LYS A 272 -19.12 -6.14 -3.87
C LYS A 272 -20.45 -6.72 -4.37
N ASN A 273 -21.26 -7.28 -3.46
CA ASN A 273 -22.52 -7.95 -3.83
C ASN A 273 -23.54 -6.94 -4.36
N GLN A 274 -23.56 -5.73 -3.81
CA GLN A 274 -24.49 -4.68 -4.23
C GLN A 274 -24.16 -4.18 -5.65
N LEU A 275 -22.86 -4.00 -5.94
CA LEU A 275 -22.41 -3.59 -7.27
C LEU A 275 -22.64 -4.67 -8.34
N GLU A 276 -22.50 -5.96 -7.98
CA GLU A 276 -22.78 -7.09 -8.88
C GLU A 276 -24.29 -7.23 -9.18
N ASN A 277 -25.16 -6.95 -8.21
CA ASN A 277 -26.61 -7.03 -8.42
C ASN A 277 -27.15 -5.84 -9.24
N ASN A 278 -26.61 -4.64 -9.05
CA ASN A 278 -27.06 -3.44 -9.77
C ASN A 278 -26.64 -3.41 -11.26
N THR A 279 -25.70 -4.26 -11.68
CA THR A 279 -25.32 -4.39 -13.10
C THR A 279 -26.30 -5.22 -13.93
N HIS A 280 -27.32 -5.83 -13.31
CA HIS A 280 -28.35 -6.59 -14.03
C HIS A 280 -29.65 -5.80 -14.30
N ASP A 281 -29.76 -4.58 -13.75
CA ASP A 281 -30.93 -3.72 -13.89
C ASP A 281 -30.68 -2.50 -14.82
N ILE A 282 -29.63 -2.52 -15.64
CA ILE A 282 -29.29 -1.51 -16.65
C ILE A 282 -29.27 -2.13 -18.05
#